data_AF-A0A1H0K9Q9-F1
#
_entry.id   AF-A0A1H0K9Q9-F1
#
_cell.length_a   1.000
_cell.length_b   1.000
_cell.length_c   1.000
_cell.angle_alpha   90.00
_cell.angle_beta   90.00
_cell.angle_gamma   90.00
#
_symmetry.space_group_name_H-M   'P 1'
#
loop_
_entity.id
_entity.type
_entity.pdbx_description
1 polymer ?
#
loop_
_entity_poly.entity_id
_entity_poly.type
_entity_poly.pdbx_seq_one_letter_code
_entity_poly.pdbx_strand_id
1 'polypeptide(L)'
;MALSAKPARPAPKAAEAADPIEAFIAKGGSVPQQAETPAVAAVEPAAKGAQHPLKFPADSDLFERLERARKGSVVRLPRNTWILQAIAEKLVRDGD
;
A
#
# COMPACT_ATOMS: atom_id res chain seq x y z
N MET A 1 28.23 -62.58 24.57
CA MET A 1 28.17 -62.16 23.15
C MET A 1 26.73 -61.75 22.85
N ALA A 2 26.43 -60.45 22.80
CA ALA A 2 25.13 -59.95 22.35
C ALA A 2 25.38 -58.65 21.57
N LEU A 3 25.26 -58.75 20.24
CA LEU A 3 25.49 -57.67 19.28
C LEU A 3 24.25 -56.76 19.27
N SER A 4 24.32 -55.59 19.90
CA SER A 4 23.30 -54.56 19.75
C SER A 4 23.56 -53.79 18.45
N ALA A 5 22.83 -54.15 17.39
CA ALA A 5 22.83 -53.38 16.16
C ALA A 5 22.01 -52.10 16.37
N LYS A 6 22.68 -50.95 16.32
CA LYS A 6 22.01 -49.64 16.25
C LYS A 6 21.23 -49.57 14.92
N PRO A 7 19.94 -49.17 14.92
CA PRO A 7 19.20 -49.02 13.68
C PRO A 7 19.85 -47.90 12.84
N ALA A 8 20.25 -48.25 11.62
CA ALA A 8 20.79 -47.30 10.66
C ALA A 8 19.67 -46.33 10.24
N ARG A 9 19.90 -45.04 10.47
CA ARG A 9 19.03 -43.97 9.97
C ARG A 9 19.06 -44.02 8.45
N PRO A 10 17.92 -44.13 7.74
CA PRO A 10 17.95 -44.09 6.28
C PRO A 10 18.48 -42.72 5.85
N ALA A 11 19.48 -42.72 4.97
CA ALA A 11 19.95 -41.53 4.30
C ALA A 11 18.78 -40.91 3.53
N PRO A 12 18.56 -39.58 3.61
CA PRO A 12 17.55 -38.93 2.79
C PRO A 12 17.96 -39.11 1.33
N LYS A 13 17.07 -39.79 0.61
CA LYS A 13 17.11 -40.01 -0.83
C LYS A 13 17.25 -38.64 -1.50
N ALA A 14 18.43 -38.38 -2.09
CA ALA A 14 18.58 -37.31 -3.05
C ALA A 14 17.68 -37.64 -4.25
N ALA A 15 16.51 -36.99 -4.33
CA ALA A 15 15.73 -36.72 -5.53
C ALA A 15 14.27 -36.46 -5.13
N GLU A 16 13.95 -35.22 -4.88
CA GLU A 16 12.81 -34.53 -5.50
C GLU A 16 12.99 -33.04 -5.15
N ALA A 17 12.70 -32.18 -6.13
CA ALA A 17 12.93 -30.74 -6.05
C ALA A 17 12.45 -30.22 -4.68
N ALA A 18 13.40 -29.70 -3.89
CA ALA A 18 13.14 -29.20 -2.55
C ALA A 18 11.92 -28.28 -2.60
N ASP A 19 10.82 -28.75 -2.00
CA ASP A 19 9.59 -28.00 -1.90
C ASP A 19 9.97 -26.66 -1.23
N PRO A 20 9.77 -25.51 -1.91
CA PRO A 20 10.16 -24.21 -1.37
C PRO A 20 9.55 -23.96 0.01
N ILE A 21 8.45 -24.65 0.33
CA ILE A 21 7.79 -24.63 1.63
C ILE A 21 8.67 -25.30 2.71
N GLU A 22 9.24 -26.48 2.45
CA GLU A 22 10.11 -27.16 3.42
C GLU A 22 11.41 -26.39 3.69
N ALA A 23 11.97 -25.78 2.64
CA ALA A 23 13.13 -24.90 2.78
C ALA A 23 12.79 -23.63 3.59
N PHE A 24 11.57 -23.08 3.45
CA PHE A 24 11.09 -21.93 4.22
C PHE A 24 10.85 -22.29 5.69
N ILE A 25 10.29 -23.46 5.97
CA ILE A 25 10.04 -23.96 7.33
C ILE A 25 11.37 -24.23 8.05
N ALA A 26 12.32 -24.90 7.39
CA ALA A 26 13.61 -25.26 7.98
C ALA A 26 14.48 -24.03 8.33
N LYS A 27 14.32 -22.91 7.62
CA LYS A 27 15.12 -21.68 7.81
C LYS A 27 14.58 -20.76 8.91
N GLY A 28 13.50 -21.15 9.59
CA GLY A 28 12.94 -20.40 10.71
C GLY A 28 12.32 -19.07 10.26
N GLY A 29 11.23 -19.13 9.48
CA GLY A 29 10.22 -18.07 9.38
C GLY A 29 10.69 -16.65 9.08
N SER A 30 11.79 -16.46 8.36
CA SER A 30 12.19 -15.15 7.84
C SER A 30 11.57 -14.97 6.45
N VAL A 31 10.62 -14.02 6.36
CA VAL A 31 9.94 -13.65 5.12
C VAL A 31 10.98 -13.24 4.08
N PRO A 32 11.06 -13.87 2.89
CA PRO A 32 11.86 -13.32 1.81
C PRO A 32 11.29 -11.96 1.45
N GLN A 33 12.12 -10.93 1.62
CA GLN A 33 11.89 -9.61 1.07
C GLN A 33 11.61 -9.81 -0.42
N GLN A 34 10.36 -9.54 -0.78
CA GLN A 34 9.71 -9.93 -2.02
C GLN A 34 10.56 -9.52 -3.23
N ALA A 35 11.20 -10.52 -3.86
CA ALA A 35 11.72 -10.37 -5.20
C ALA A 35 10.51 -10.23 -6.14
N GLU A 36 10.37 -9.02 -6.68
CA GLU A 36 9.90 -8.72 -8.03
C GLU A 36 8.60 -9.41 -8.46
N THR A 37 7.48 -8.86 -8.01
CA THR A 37 6.24 -8.85 -8.80
C THR A 37 6.14 -7.48 -9.47
N PRO A 38 6.19 -7.35 -10.81
CA PRO A 38 6.01 -6.05 -11.46
C PRO A 38 4.50 -5.77 -11.59
N ALA A 39 3.85 -5.40 -10.49
CA ALA A 39 2.49 -4.83 -10.52
C ALA A 39 2.08 -4.09 -9.24
N VAL A 40 2.90 -4.06 -8.18
CA VAL A 40 2.72 -3.06 -7.13
C VAL A 40 3.52 -1.86 -7.59
N ALA A 41 2.83 -0.95 -8.29
CA ALA A 41 3.34 0.36 -8.63
C ALA A 41 4.15 0.86 -7.44
N ALA A 42 5.45 1.06 -7.67
CA ALA A 42 6.26 1.87 -6.80
C ALA A 42 5.38 3.05 -6.41
N VAL A 43 5.09 3.20 -5.12
CA VAL A 43 4.62 4.47 -4.61
C VAL A 43 5.85 5.35 -4.73
N GLU A 44 6.11 5.82 -5.95
CA GLU A 44 7.01 6.91 -6.19
C GLU A 44 6.59 7.99 -5.21
N PRO A 45 7.54 8.62 -4.47
CA PRO A 45 7.18 9.73 -3.62
C PRO A 45 6.46 10.72 -4.53
N ALA A 46 5.15 10.86 -4.31
CA ALA A 46 4.25 11.56 -5.23
C ALA A 46 4.96 12.85 -5.63
N ALA A 47 5.32 12.96 -6.91
CA ALA A 47 6.05 14.11 -7.42
C ALA A 47 5.34 15.34 -6.87
N LYS A 48 6.06 16.23 -6.18
CA LYS A 48 5.47 17.45 -5.60
C LYS A 48 4.82 18.21 -6.77
N GLY A 49 3.52 18.02 -6.95
CA GLY A 49 2.77 18.65 -8.00
C GLY A 49 2.90 20.16 -7.89
N ALA A 50 2.72 20.86 -9.00
CA ALA A 50 2.76 22.31 -9.03
C ALA A 50 1.89 22.88 -7.90
N GLN A 51 2.49 23.65 -7.00
CA GLN A 51 1.77 24.26 -5.89
C GLN A 51 1.14 25.55 -6.37
N HIS A 52 -0.20 25.62 -6.34
CA HIS A 52 -0.93 26.83 -6.66
C HIS A 52 -1.55 27.43 -5.38
N PRO A 53 -1.01 28.54 -4.84
CA PRO A 53 -1.55 29.17 -3.64
C PRO A 53 -2.92 29.80 -3.95
N LEU A 54 -3.96 29.29 -3.29
CA LEU A 54 -5.33 29.80 -3.44
C LEU A 54 -5.52 31.04 -2.56
N LYS A 55 -6.04 32.12 -3.15
CA LYS A 55 -6.46 33.34 -2.43
C LYS A 55 -7.96 33.30 -2.21
N PHE A 56 -8.37 33.49 -0.97
CA PHE A 56 -9.78 33.68 -0.61
C PHE A 56 -10.04 35.17 -0.40
N PRO A 57 -11.19 35.70 -0.82
CA PRO A 57 -11.54 37.11 -0.58
C PRO A 57 -11.59 37.38 0.93
N ALA A 58 -10.90 38.42 1.38
CA ALA A 58 -10.78 38.76 2.81
C ALA A 58 -12.13 39.16 3.42
N ASP A 59 -12.99 39.80 2.62
CA ASP A 59 -14.30 40.29 3.06
C ASP A 59 -15.39 39.21 3.00
N SER A 60 -14.99 37.93 2.89
CA SER A 60 -15.92 36.80 2.72
C SER A 60 -15.69 35.69 3.74
N ASP A 61 -16.77 35.02 4.13
CA ASP A 61 -16.77 33.82 4.96
C ASP A 61 -16.52 32.52 4.14
N LEU A 62 -16.06 32.66 2.89
CA LEU A 62 -15.97 31.56 1.93
C LEU A 62 -15.08 30.43 2.44
N PHE A 63 -13.93 30.77 3.05
CA PHE A 63 -13.01 29.78 3.58
C PHE A 63 -13.63 29.00 4.75
N GLU A 64 -14.37 29.67 5.64
CA GLU A 64 -15.04 29.02 6.77
C GLU A 64 -16.16 28.08 6.32
N ARG A 65 -16.94 28.51 5.32
CA ARG A 65 -17.99 27.69 4.70
C ARG A 65 -17.41 26.45 4.04
N LEU A 66 -16.28 26.59 3.36
CA LEU A 66 -15.54 25.47 2.76
C LEU A 66 -15.07 24.48 3.84
N GLU A 67 -14.44 24.98 4.91
CA GLU A 67 -13.98 24.14 6.01
C GLU A 67 -15.14 23.41 6.71
N ARG A 68 -16.30 24.07 6.86
CA ARG A 68 -17.52 23.45 7.40
C ARG A 68 -18.04 22.35 6.49
N ALA A 69 -18.12 22.60 5.18
CA ALA A 69 -18.54 21.61 4.19
C ALA A 69 -17.62 20.38 4.16
N ARG A 70 -16.29 20.58 4.19
CA ARG A 70 -15.32 19.48 4.28
C ARG A 70 -15.50 18.67 5.57
N LYS A 71 -15.75 19.31 6.70
CA LYS A 71 -15.93 18.59 7.98
C LYS A 71 -17.22 17.78 8.01
N GLY A 72 -18.24 18.21 7.28
CA GLY A 72 -19.53 17.53 7.16
C GLY A 72 -19.57 16.43 6.07
N SER A 73 -18.51 16.24 5.28
CA SER A 73 -18.51 15.20 4.26
C SER A 73 -18.46 13.80 4.88
N VAL A 74 -19.18 12.86 4.25
CA VAL A 74 -19.25 11.45 4.69
C VAL A 74 -17.86 10.82 4.74
N VAL A 75 -17.01 11.13 3.76
CA VAL A 75 -15.61 10.70 3.71
C VAL A 75 -14.72 11.84 4.14
N ARG A 76 -13.84 11.59 5.11
CA ARG A 76 -12.81 12.57 5.51
C ARG A 76 -11.63 12.55 4.55
N LEU A 77 -11.63 13.50 3.64
CA LEU A 77 -10.53 13.74 2.72
C LEU A 77 -9.61 14.86 3.22
N PRO A 78 -8.30 14.82 2.90
CA PRO A 78 -7.42 15.97 3.08
C PRO A 78 -7.97 17.20 2.36
N ARG A 79 -7.70 18.40 2.90
CA ARG A 79 -8.22 19.66 2.34
C ARG A 79 -7.93 19.82 0.85
N ASN A 80 -6.70 19.52 0.43
CA ASN A 80 -6.31 19.66 -0.98
C ASN A 80 -7.15 18.72 -1.88
N THR A 81 -7.22 17.44 -1.51
CA THR A 81 -8.01 16.43 -2.24
C THR A 81 -9.48 16.82 -2.33
N TRP A 82 -10.07 17.30 -1.23
CA TRP A 82 -11.47 17.73 -1.21
C TRP A 82 -11.73 18.91 -2.15
N ILE A 83 -10.83 19.92 -2.16
CA ILE A 83 -10.94 21.08 -3.05
C ILE A 83 -10.85 20.65 -4.51
N LEU A 84 -9.88 19.78 -4.85
CA LEU A 84 -9.72 19.29 -6.22
C LEU A 84 -10.94 18.51 -6.69
N GLN A 85 -11.52 17.66 -5.83
CA GLN A 85 -12.75 16.95 -6.14
C GLN A 85 -13.91 17.92 -6.38
N ALA A 86 -14.12 18.90 -5.50
CA ALA A 86 -15.20 19.87 -5.65
C ALA A 86 -15.08 20.70 -6.94
N ILE A 87 -13.85 21.08 -7.33
CA ILE A 87 -13.58 21.76 -8.59
C ILE A 87 -13.90 20.85 -9.78
N ALA A 88 -13.42 19.60 -9.76
CA ALA A 88 -13.68 18.65 -10.83
C ALA A 88 -15.19 18.40 -11.01
N GLU A 89 -15.93 18.17 -9.92
CA GLU A 89 -17.39 18.01 -9.95
C GLU A 89 -18.11 19.23 -10.52
N LYS A 90 -17.65 20.44 -10.17
CA LYS A 90 -18.24 21.68 -10.69
C LYS A 90 -17.99 21.85 -12.19
N LEU A 91 -16.77 21.58 -12.65
CA LEU A 91 -16.42 21.66 -14.07
C LEU A 91 -17.22 20.65 -14.92
N VAL A 92 -17.47 19.45 -14.38
CA VAL A 92 -18.33 18.46 -15.05
C VAL A 92 -19.76 18.98 -15.17
N ARG A 93 -20.34 19.54 -14.10
CA ARG A 93 -21.72 20.08 -14.12
C ARG A 93 -21.94 21.27 -15.05
N ASP A 94 -20.90 22.07 -15.28
CA ASP A 94 -20.99 23.26 -16.13
C ASP A 94 -20.64 22.97 -17.60
N GLY A 95 -20.08 21.79 -17.88
CA GLY A 95 -19.70 21.37 -19.23
C GLY A 95 -20.79 20.61 -20.00
N ASP A 96 -21.85 20.17 -19.31
CA ASP A 96 -23.10 19.65 -19.88
C ASP A 96 -24.09 20.80 -20.18
#